data_AF-A0A510DYS6-F1
#
_entry.id   AF-A0A510DYS6-F1
#
_cell.length_a   1.000
_cell.length_b   1.000
_cell.length_c   1.000
_cell.angle_alpha   90.00
_cell.angle_beta   90.00
_cell.angle_gamma   90.00
#
_symmetry.space_group_name_H-M   'P 1'
#
loop_
_entity.id
_entity.type
_entity.pdbx_description
1 polymer ?
#
loop_
_entity_poly.entity_id
_entity_poly.type
_entity_poly.pdbx_seq_one_letter_code
_entity_poly.pdbx_strand_id
1 'polypeptide(L)'
;MIIFYAIGERERAKELVRIITKTRWKTISKHSIKISSSSIGPSMVIFKPTMAGLAVALWLKQRAEELGMTAAVGWFSSIDSVPEQVQDAVKTDLNKILMKRLEVPWSPS
;
A
#
# COMPACT_ATOMS: atom_id res chain seq x y z
N MET A 1 3.73 12.53 0.28
CA MET A 1 4.35 11.23 -0.05
C MET A 1 3.64 10.16 0.79
N ILE A 2 3.05 9.13 0.19
CA ILE A 2 2.32 8.09 0.94
C ILE A 2 3.35 7.09 1.47
N ILE A 3 3.25 6.72 2.75
CA ILE A 3 4.12 5.72 3.38
C ILE A 3 3.26 4.59 3.90
N PHE A 4 3.47 3.38 3.40
CA PHE A 4 3.00 2.15 4.01
C PHE A 4 4.09 1.63 4.97
N TYR A 5 3.67 1.21 6.17
CA TYR A 5 4.50 0.57 7.18
C TYR A 5 3.78 -0.64 7.73
N ALA A 6 4.48 -1.76 7.92
CA ALA A 6 3.96 -2.92 8.62
C ALA A 6 5.05 -3.64 9.43
N ILE A 7 4.66 -4.17 10.60
CA ILE A 7 5.49 -4.99 11.47
C ILE A 7 4.68 -6.15 12.02
N GLY A 8 5.32 -7.30 12.19
CA GLY A 8 4.70 -8.50 12.73
C GLY A 8 5.70 -9.64 12.89
N GLU A 9 5.23 -10.78 13.35
CA GLU A 9 6.04 -11.99 13.51
C GLU A 9 6.68 -12.41 12.18
N ARG A 10 7.87 -13.03 12.28
CA ARG A 10 8.72 -13.37 11.14
C ARG A 10 7.99 -14.12 10.03
N GLU A 11 7.18 -15.13 10.36
CA GLU A 11 6.49 -15.93 9.34
C GLU A 11 5.42 -15.12 8.59
N ARG A 12 4.67 -14.25 9.28
CA ARG A 12 3.70 -13.33 8.67
C ARG A 12 4.41 -12.28 7.80
N ALA A 13 5.52 -11.75 8.31
CA ALA A 13 6.35 -10.78 7.59
C ALA A 13 6.96 -11.36 6.30
N LYS A 14 7.38 -12.64 6.30
CA LYS A 14 7.83 -13.33 5.09
C LYS A 14 6.74 -13.38 4.02
N GLU A 15 5.49 -13.65 4.40
CA GLU A 15 4.39 -13.70 3.44
C GLU A 15 4.07 -12.31 2.89
N LEU A 16 4.09 -11.27 3.72
CA LEU A 16 3.97 -9.89 3.23
C LEU A 16 5.10 -9.53 2.25
N VAL A 17 6.35 -9.89 2.56
CA VAL A 17 7.50 -9.71 1.64
C VAL A 17 7.26 -10.45 0.32
N ARG A 18 6.70 -11.66 0.36
CA ARG A 18 6.35 -12.44 -0.84
C ARG A 18 5.28 -11.73 -1.67
N ILE A 19 4.25 -11.18 -1.04
CA ILE A 19 3.23 -10.37 -1.72
C ILE A 19 3.88 -9.18 -2.42
N ILE A 20 4.74 -8.44 -1.71
CA ILE A 20 5.38 -7.22 -2.23
C ILE A 20 6.34 -7.52 -3.38
N THR A 21 7.20 -8.53 -3.23
CA THR A 21 8.34 -8.77 -4.12
C THR A 21 8.06 -9.81 -5.22
N LYS A 22 7.04 -10.66 -5.07
CA LYS A 22 6.73 -11.73 -6.02
C LYS A 22 5.31 -11.63 -6.57
N THR A 23 4.30 -11.74 -5.72
CA THR A 23 2.90 -11.92 -6.16
C THR A 23 2.30 -10.67 -6.80
N ARG A 24 2.59 -9.48 -6.24
CA ARG A 24 2.06 -8.18 -6.71
C ARG A 24 3.13 -7.17 -7.09
N TRP A 25 4.35 -7.63 -7.35
CA TRP A 25 5.51 -6.79 -7.68
C TRP A 25 5.22 -5.74 -8.75
N LYS A 26 4.67 -6.15 -9.91
CA LYS A 26 4.42 -5.24 -11.04
C LYS A 26 3.48 -4.10 -10.67
N THR A 27 2.44 -4.38 -9.89
CA THR A 27 1.50 -3.36 -9.42
C THR A 27 2.17 -2.44 -8.42
N ILE A 28 2.83 -2.98 -7.39
CA ILE A 28 3.43 -2.19 -6.31
C ILE A 28 4.58 -1.33 -6.82
N SER A 29 5.52 -1.93 -7.56
CA SER A 29 6.71 -1.24 -8.08
C SER A 29 6.35 -0.03 -8.96
N LYS A 30 5.31 -0.15 -9.81
CA LYS A 30 4.87 0.92 -10.71
C LYS A 30 4.49 2.22 -9.98
N HIS A 31 3.86 2.10 -8.82
CA HIS A 31 3.37 3.22 -8.03
C HIS A 31 4.30 3.59 -6.87
N SER A 32 5.29 2.75 -6.56
CA SER A 32 6.28 3.01 -5.51
C SER A 32 7.41 3.94 -5.98
N ILE A 33 7.97 4.67 -5.03
CA ILE A 33 9.25 5.40 -5.13
C ILE A 33 10.37 4.54 -4.51
N LYS A 34 10.09 3.91 -3.37
CA LYS A 34 11.06 3.09 -2.64
C LYS A 34 10.35 1.92 -1.96
N ILE A 35 10.94 0.74 -2.04
CA ILE A 35 10.49 -0.47 -1.37
C ILE A 35 11.61 -0.93 -0.44
N SER A 36 11.31 -1.07 0.85
CA SER A 36 12.19 -1.64 1.87
C SER A 36 11.39 -2.68 2.64
N SER A 37 11.36 -3.91 2.14
CA SER A 37 10.60 -5.01 2.74
C SER A 37 11.54 -5.94 3.51
N SER A 38 11.19 -6.30 4.75
CA SER A 38 11.98 -7.19 5.59
C SER A 38 11.10 -8.22 6.28
N SER A 39 11.64 -9.42 6.47
CA SER A 39 10.99 -10.50 7.25
C SER A 39 11.45 -10.54 8.71
N ILE A 40 12.43 -9.71 9.07
CA ILE A 40 13.03 -9.67 10.41
C ILE A 40 12.80 -8.30 11.07
N GLY A 41 12.65 -7.25 10.26
CA GLY A 41 12.30 -5.91 10.69
C GLY A 41 11.03 -5.41 9.99
N PRO A 42 10.71 -4.12 10.10
CA PRO A 42 9.53 -3.56 9.46
C PRO A 42 9.63 -3.60 7.93
N SER A 43 8.47 -3.74 7.30
CA SER A 43 8.32 -3.51 5.86
C SER A 43 7.79 -2.10 5.63
N MET A 44 8.48 -1.33 4.81
CA MET A 44 8.16 0.04 4.44
C MET A 44 8.09 0.19 2.93
N VAL A 45 7.04 0.81 2.42
CA VAL A 45 6.93 1.18 1.01
C VAL A 45 6.50 2.63 0.90
N ILE A 46 7.27 3.40 0.13
CA ILE A 46 7.00 4.79 -0.17
C ILE A 46 6.36 4.84 -1.55
N PHE A 47 5.19 5.47 -1.67
CA PHE A 47 4.45 5.60 -2.92
C PHE A 47 4.43 7.04 -3.44
N LYS A 48 4.26 7.15 -4.77
CA LYS A 48 3.98 8.41 -5.46
C LYS A 48 2.74 9.07 -4.85
N PRO A 49 2.71 10.41 -4.77
CA PRO A 49 1.58 11.18 -4.24
C PRO A 49 0.39 11.19 -5.20
N THR A 50 -0.16 10.02 -5.52
CA THR A 50 -1.30 9.85 -6.43
C THR A 50 -2.39 9.02 -5.77
N MET A 51 -3.63 9.11 -6.26
CA MET A 51 -4.72 8.27 -5.74
C MET A 51 -4.44 6.78 -5.95
N ALA A 52 -3.79 6.41 -7.06
CA ALA A 52 -3.34 5.05 -7.30
C ALA A 52 -2.29 4.62 -6.26
N GLY A 53 -1.33 5.48 -5.93
CA GLY A 53 -0.36 5.23 -4.87
C GLY A 53 -1.04 5.01 -3.52
N LEU A 54 -2.06 5.82 -3.19
CA LEU A 54 -2.85 5.67 -1.97
C LEU A 54 -3.62 4.34 -1.96
N ALA A 55 -4.25 3.98 -3.07
CA ALA A 55 -4.98 2.71 -3.22
C ALA A 55 -4.07 1.50 -2.97
N VAL A 56 -2.87 1.47 -3.56
CA VAL A 56 -1.92 0.37 -3.34
C VAL A 56 -1.47 0.32 -1.88
N ALA A 57 -1.20 1.46 -1.25
CA ALA A 57 -0.78 1.51 0.14
C ALA A 57 -1.88 0.99 1.09
N LEU A 58 -3.12 1.40 0.89
CA LEU A 58 -4.27 0.94 1.68
C LEU A 58 -4.57 -0.55 1.44
N TRP A 59 -4.43 -1.00 0.20
CA TRP A 59 -4.54 -2.42 -0.13
C TRP A 59 -3.47 -3.25 0.59
N LEU A 60 -2.21 -2.79 0.60
CA LEU A 60 -1.13 -3.44 1.36
C LEU A 60 -1.38 -3.44 2.86
N LYS A 61 -1.92 -2.35 3.40
CA LYS A 61 -2.36 -2.29 4.80
C LYS A 61 -3.38 -3.37 5.09
N GLN A 62 -4.43 -3.49 4.28
CA GLN A 62 -5.43 -4.54 4.44
C GLN A 62 -4.81 -5.93 4.39
N ARG A 63 -3.91 -6.22 3.42
CA ARG A 63 -3.24 -7.53 3.35
C ARG A 63 -2.38 -7.80 4.58
N ALA A 64 -1.66 -6.81 5.10
CA ALA A 64 -0.84 -6.97 6.28
C ALA A 64 -1.70 -7.21 7.54
N GLU A 65 -2.82 -6.50 7.68
CA GLU A 65 -3.78 -6.69 8.78
C GLU A 65 -4.45 -8.07 8.71
N GLU A 66 -4.80 -8.55 7.52
CA GLU A 66 -5.32 -9.92 7.30
C GLU A 66 -4.29 -11.00 7.68
N LEU A 67 -3.00 -10.73 7.50
CA LEU A 67 -1.91 -11.59 7.97
C LEU A 67 -1.69 -11.48 9.50
N GLY A 68 -2.47 -10.67 10.20
CA GLY A 68 -2.33 -10.43 11.64
C GLY A 68 -1.09 -9.58 12.00
N MET A 69 -0.66 -8.69 11.11
CA MET A 69 0.41 -7.73 11.35
C MET A 69 -0.17 -6.38 11.79
N THR A 70 0.63 -5.58 12.49
CA THR A 70 0.30 -4.16 12.72
C THR A 70 0.74 -3.35 11.50
N ALA A 71 -0.16 -2.61 10.88
CA ALA A 71 0.14 -1.84 9.69
C ALA A 71 -0.48 -0.44 9.73
N ALA A 72 0.19 0.50 9.06
CA ALA A 72 -0.24 1.88 8.96
C ALA A 72 0.03 2.43 7.55
N VAL A 73 -0.81 3.39 7.15
CA VAL A 73 -0.57 4.23 5.99
C VAL A 73 -0.54 5.67 6.47
N GLY A 74 0.57 6.35 6.21
CA GLY A 74 0.82 7.71 6.66
C GLY A 74 1.08 8.68 5.51
N TRP A 75 0.90 9.95 5.83
CA TRP A 75 1.33 11.11 5.04
C TRP A 75 1.96 12.15 6.00
N PHE A 76 2.44 13.27 5.46
CA PHE A 76 2.93 14.39 6.27
C PHE A 76 1.84 15.07 7.12
N SER A 77 0.58 14.92 6.73
CA SER A 77 -0.61 15.37 7.44
C SER A 77 -1.51 14.18 7.74
N SER A 78 -2.48 14.35 8.66
CA SER A 78 -3.49 13.31 8.90
C SER A 78 -4.28 13.02 7.63
N ILE A 79 -4.65 11.75 7.46
CA ILE A 79 -5.55 11.33 6.39
C ILE A 79 -6.93 11.16 7.01
N ASP A 80 -7.71 12.23 7.03
CA ASP A 80 -9.01 12.24 7.70
C ASP A 80 -10.10 11.56 6.87
N SER A 81 -9.92 11.52 5.55
CA SER A 81 -10.81 10.82 4.63
C SER A 81 -10.06 10.20 3.45
N VAL A 82 -10.56 9.06 2.99
CA VAL A 82 -10.08 8.37 1.78
C VAL A 82 -11.14 8.52 0.70
N PRO A 83 -10.81 9.03 -0.50
CA PRO A 83 -11.77 9.16 -1.59
C PRO A 83 -12.45 7.84 -1.95
N GLU A 84 -13.76 7.86 -2.25
CA GLU A 84 -14.56 6.64 -2.51
C GLU A 84 -13.96 5.77 -3.63
N GLN A 85 -13.56 6.38 -4.74
CA GLN A 85 -12.90 5.68 -5.86
C GLN A 85 -11.60 4.95 -5.48
N VAL A 86 -10.90 5.43 -4.45
CA VAL A 86 -9.72 4.73 -3.89
C VAL A 86 -10.18 3.51 -3.09
N GLN A 87 -11.25 3.65 -2.29
CA GLN A 87 -11.83 2.53 -1.55
C GLN A 87 -12.35 1.44 -2.48
N ASP A 88 -13.00 1.81 -3.58
CA ASP A 88 -13.49 0.87 -4.59
C ASP A 88 -12.35 0.11 -5.26
N ALA A 89 -11.25 0.79 -5.57
CA ALA A 89 -10.06 0.13 -6.09
C ALA A 89 -9.48 -0.87 -5.09
N VAL A 90 -9.46 -0.55 -3.79
CA VAL A 90 -9.00 -1.49 -2.74
C VAL A 90 -9.93 -2.70 -2.65
N LYS A 91 -11.26 -2.49 -2.60
CA LYS A 91 -12.27 -3.56 -2.52
C LYS A 91 -12.25 -4.50 -3.73
N THR A 92 -11.90 -3.98 -4.91
CA THR A 92 -11.81 -4.75 -6.16
C THR A 92 -10.41 -5.31 -6.45
N ASP A 93 -9.58 -5.42 -5.41
CA ASP A 93 -8.23 -5.99 -5.50
C ASP A 93 -7.35 -5.28 -6.55
N LEU A 94 -7.42 -3.94 -6.56
CA LEU A 94 -6.69 -3.04 -7.45
C LEU A 94 -7.00 -3.27 -8.92
N ASN A 95 -8.28 -3.34 -9.27
CA ASN A 95 -8.74 -3.52 -10.66
C ASN A 95 -8.01 -2.57 -11.63
N LYS A 96 -7.46 -3.14 -12.72
CA LYS A 96 -6.61 -2.42 -13.68
C LYS A 96 -7.27 -1.18 -14.31
N ILE A 97 -8.57 -1.23 -14.59
CA ILE A 97 -9.30 -0.12 -15.22
C ILE A 97 -9.45 1.03 -14.23
N LEU A 98 -9.85 0.73 -12.99
CA LEU A 98 -9.96 1.73 -11.91
C LEU A 98 -8.59 2.34 -11.61
N MET A 99 -7.56 1.50 -11.44
CA MET A 99 -6.20 1.97 -11.15
C MET A 99 -5.65 2.93 -12.22
N LYS A 100 -6.00 2.74 -13.50
CA LYS A 100 -5.59 3.66 -14.57
C LYS A 100 -6.23 5.04 -14.43
N ARG A 101 -7.47 5.11 -13.94
CA ARG A 101 -8.18 6.39 -13.68
C ARG A 101 -7.63 7.11 -12.45
N LEU A 102 -7.05 6.37 -11.51
CA LEU A 102 -6.47 6.90 -10.28
C LEU A 102 -5.02 7.41 -10.43
N GLU A 103 -4.44 7.43 -11.63
CA GLU A 103 -3.11 8.00 -11.92
C GLU A 103 -3.14 9.54 -11.94
N VAL A 104 -3.78 10.13 -10.93
CA VAL A 104 -3.90 11.57 -10.72
C VAL A 104 -3.26 11.96 -9.38
N PRO A 105 -2.61 13.14 -9.29
CA PRO A 105 -2.04 13.62 -8.04
C PRO A 105 -3.06 13.66 -6.91
N TRP A 106 -2.61 13.35 -5.69
CA TRP A 106 -3.43 13.38 -4.49
C TRP A 106 -2.62 13.81 -3.27
N SER A 107 -3.28 14.58 -2.41
CA SER A 107 -2.84 14.90 -1.06
C SER A 107 -4.06 14.88 -0.13
N PRO A 108 -3.88 14.59 1.16
CA PRO A 108 -4.90 14.87 2.17
C PRO A 108 -5.21 16.37 2.16
N SER A 109 -6.48 16.71 2.41
CA SER A 109 -6.92 18.11 2.59
C SER A 109 -6.64 18.58 4.02
#